data_AF-A0A5E4IY19-F1
#
_entry.id   AF-A0A5E4IY19-F1
#
_cell.length_a   1.000
_cell.length_b   1.000
_cell.length_c   1.000
_cell.angle_alpha   90.00
_cell.angle_beta   90.00
_cell.angle_gamma   90.00
#
_symmetry.space_group_name_H-M   'P 1'
#
loop_
_entity.id
_entity.type
_entity.pdbx_description
1 polymer ?
#
loop_
_entity_poly.entity_id
_entity_poly.type
_entity_poly.pdbx_seq_one_letter_code
_entity_poly.pdbx_strand_id
1 'polypeptide(L)'
;MNKVKFEELKSKESYKLKFEGEDQGLLQPIVEKIVESGTGFASSVLDHPLQGNVILTVKDSKAKEKVKKACKEVIEEIQSIEKSM
;
A
#
# COMPACT_ATOMS: atom_id res chain seq x y z
N MET A 1 -10.76 10.98 13.69
CA MET A 1 -9.47 10.91 12.96
C MET A 1 -8.77 9.62 13.37
N ASN A 2 -8.88 8.56 12.58
CA ASN A 2 -8.13 7.32 12.84
C ASN A 2 -6.65 7.60 12.59
N LYS A 3 -5.82 7.35 13.60
CA LYS A 3 -4.36 7.45 13.48
C LYS A 3 -3.88 6.18 12.78
N VAL A 4 -3.62 6.26 11.48
CA VAL A 4 -2.95 5.19 10.76
C VAL A 4 -1.58 4.97 11.42
N LYS A 5 -1.39 3.81 12.05
CA LYS A 5 -0.07 3.42 12.57
C LYS A 5 0.63 2.57 11.53
N PHE A 6 1.88 2.93 11.25
CA PHE A 6 2.76 2.18 10.36
C PHE A 6 3.76 1.39 11.20
N GLU A 7 3.70 0.06 11.10
CA GLU A 7 4.72 -0.81 11.68
C GLU A 7 5.58 -1.41 10.56
N GLU A 8 6.89 -1.20 10.63
CA GLU A 8 7.86 -1.74 9.67
C GLU A 8 8.37 -3.11 10.16
N LEU A 9 7.85 -4.20 9.58
CA LEU A 9 8.33 -5.55 9.91
C LEU A 9 9.61 -5.83 9.10
N LYS A 10 10.77 -5.69 9.76
CA LYS A 10 12.08 -5.88 9.11
C LYS A 10 12.33 -7.35 8.73
N SER A 11 12.39 -7.62 7.43
CA SER A 11 13.12 -8.76 6.86
C SER A 11 14.12 -8.21 5.85
N LYS A 12 15.32 -8.81 5.75
CA LYS A 12 16.44 -8.28 4.95
C LYS A 12 16.12 -8.07 3.45
N GLU A 13 15.01 -8.62 2.96
CA GLU A 13 14.60 -8.59 1.55
C GLU A 13 13.16 -8.08 1.32
N SER A 14 12.45 -7.67 2.37
CA SER A 14 11.05 -7.27 2.25
C SER A 14 10.71 -6.08 3.13
N TYR A 15 10.10 -5.07 2.52
CA TYR A 15 9.46 -3.97 3.22
C TYR A 15 8.01 -4.32 3.50
N LYS A 16 7.61 -4.26 4.77
CA LYS A 16 6.27 -4.61 5.22
C LYS A 16 5.67 -3.44 5.98
N LEU A 17 4.42 -3.11 5.67
CA LEU A 17 3.65 -2.06 6.33
C LEU A 17 2.32 -2.63 6.80
N LYS A 18 2.05 -2.49 8.10
CA LYS A 18 0.71 -2.69 8.65
C LYS A 18 -0.09 -1.40 8.56
N PHE A 19 -1.33 -1.48 8.08
CA PHE A 19 -2.31 -0.40 8.03
C PHE A 19 -3.41 -0.75 9.03
N GLU A 20 -3.43 -0.05 10.16
CA GLU A 20 -4.43 -0.25 11.21
C GLU A 20 -5.75 0.46 10.89
N GLY A 21 -6.85 -0.28 10.91
CA GLY A 21 -8.21 0.25 10.67
C GLY A 21 -8.55 0.51 9.20
N GLU A 22 -7.79 -0.09 8.29
CA GLU A 22 -7.97 0.02 6.83
C GLU A 22 -8.26 -1.36 6.22
N ASP A 23 -8.85 -1.37 5.03
CA ASP A 23 -9.20 -2.59 4.30
C ASP A 23 -8.44 -2.72 2.96
N GLN A 24 -8.75 -3.81 2.24
CA GLN A 24 -8.12 -4.08 0.95
C GLN A 24 -8.53 -3.09 -0.14
N GLY A 25 -9.67 -2.41 -0.01
CA GLY A 25 -10.14 -1.42 -0.99
C GLY A 25 -9.16 -0.25 -1.15
N LEU A 26 -8.57 0.22 -0.05
CA LEU A 26 -7.53 1.25 -0.11
C LEU A 26 -6.20 0.70 -0.67
N LEU A 27 -5.87 -0.53 -0.31
CA LEU A 27 -4.54 -1.11 -0.54
C LEU A 27 -4.38 -1.76 -1.92
N GLN A 28 -5.47 -2.21 -2.54
CA GLN A 28 -5.44 -2.90 -3.83
C GLN A 28 -4.91 -1.99 -4.96
N PRO A 29 -5.37 -0.74 -5.14
CA PRO A 29 -4.83 0.15 -6.17
C PRO A 29 -3.35 0.47 -5.94
N ILE A 30 -2.94 0.60 -4.68
CA ILE A 30 -1.54 0.84 -4.32
C ILE A 30 -0.67 -0.35 -4.73
N VAL A 31 -1.11 -1.59 -4.47
CA VAL A 31 -0.40 -2.80 -4.90
C VAL A 31 -0.27 -2.84 -6.42
N GLU A 32 -1.35 -2.55 -7.15
CA GLU A 32 -1.34 -2.53 -8.62
C GLU A 32 -0.30 -1.56 -9.17
N LYS A 33 -0.26 -0.30 -8.68
CA LYS A 33 0.75 0.68 -9.08
C LYS A 33 2.19 0.23 -8.76
N ILE A 34 2.39 -0.44 -7.62
CA ILE A 34 3.71 -0.95 -7.26
C ILE A 34 4.14 -2.07 -8.22
N VAL A 35 3.24 -2.97 -8.61
CA VAL A 35 3.52 -4.04 -9.59
C VAL A 35 3.79 -3.44 -10.97
N GLU A 36 2.97 -2.50 -11.43
CA GLU A 36 3.14 -1.78 -12.71
C GLU A 36 4.47 -1.03 -12.80
N SER A 37 5.00 -0.55 -11.66
CA SER A 37 6.32 0.09 -11.60
C SER A 37 7.52 -0.85 -11.83
N GLY A 38 7.28 -2.14 -12.08
CA GLY A 38 8.30 -3.16 -12.33
C GLY A 38 8.95 -3.69 -11.05
N THR A 39 8.23 -3.75 -9.93
CA THR A 39 8.69 -4.54 -8.76
C THR A 39 8.57 -6.03 -9.04
N GLY A 40 9.48 -6.82 -8.47
CA GLY A 40 9.40 -8.29 -8.56
C GLY A 40 8.29 -8.89 -7.69
N PHE A 41 7.80 -8.17 -6.68
CA PHE A 41 6.73 -8.63 -5.79
C PHE A 41 6.10 -7.49 -4.98
N ALA A 42 4.77 -7.41 -5.02
CA ALA A 42 3.95 -6.67 -4.07
C ALA A 42 2.65 -7.43 -3.76
N SER A 43 2.21 -7.41 -2.50
CA SER A 43 0.97 -8.08 -2.08
C SER A 43 0.36 -7.36 -0.88
N SER A 44 -0.98 -7.37 -0.77
CA SER A 44 -1.70 -6.98 0.44
C SER A 44 -2.46 -8.19 1.00
N VAL A 45 -2.43 -8.38 2.32
CA VAL A 45 -3.14 -9.47 3.02
C VAL A 45 -3.83 -8.90 4.24
N LEU A 46 -5.08 -9.30 4.49
CA LEU A 46 -5.76 -9.01 5.74
C LEU A 46 -5.08 -9.78 6.88
N ASP A 47 -4.64 -9.07 7.91
CA ASP A 47 -4.06 -9.67 9.13
C ASP A 47 -5.08 -10.58 9.82
N HIS A 48 -6.31 -10.08 9.97
CA HIS A 48 -7.45 -10.84 10.48
C HIS A 48 -8.75 -10.24 9.93
N PRO A 49 -9.72 -11.04 9.44
CA PRO A 49 -10.94 -10.53 8.81
C PRO A 49 -11.81 -9.69 9.75
N LEU A 50 -11.79 -9.98 11.05
CA LEU A 50 -12.56 -9.22 12.06
C LEU A 50 -11.88 -7.94 12.57
N GLN A 51 -10.60 -7.70 12.25
CA GLN A 51 -9.84 -6.58 12.82
C GLN A 51 -9.69 -5.39 11.87
N GLY A 52 -9.91 -5.57 10.56
CA GLY A 52 -9.73 -4.49 9.58
C GLY A 52 -8.30 -3.95 9.56
N ASN A 53 -7.33 -4.87 9.55
CA ASN A 53 -5.90 -4.53 9.44
C ASN A 53 -5.37 -5.16 8.15
N VAL A 54 -4.67 -4.39 7.33
CA VAL A 54 -4.04 -4.90 6.10
C VAL A 54 -2.54 -4.79 6.19
N ILE A 55 -1.85 -5.84 5.75
CA ILE A 55 -0.40 -5.90 5.68
C ILE A 55 0.00 -5.83 4.21
N LEU A 56 0.66 -4.73 3.84
CA LEU A 56 1.34 -4.58 2.55
C LEU A 56 2.75 -5.16 2.65
N THR A 57 3.14 -6.00 1.69
CA THR A 57 4.50 -6.53 1.54
C THR A 57 5.03 -6.17 0.16
N VAL A 58 6.23 -5.60 0.10
CA VAL A 58 6.94 -5.26 -1.14
C VAL A 58 8.36 -5.81 -1.05
N LYS A 59 8.80 -6.59 -2.06
CA LYS A 59 10.19 -7.06 -2.15
C LYS A 59 10.91 -6.28 -3.24
N ASP A 60 11.58 -5.21 -2.83
CA ASP A 60 12.36 -4.35 -3.72
C ASP A 60 13.37 -3.55 -2.88
N SER A 61 14.56 -3.28 -3.43
CA SER A 61 15.58 -2.47 -2.73
C SER A 61 15.15 -1.02 -2.53
N LYS A 62 14.22 -0.53 -3.36
CA LYS A 62 13.60 0.80 -3.29
C LYS A 62 12.13 0.73 -2.87
N ALA A 63 11.72 -0.32 -2.17
CA ALA A 63 10.32 -0.56 -1.80
C ALA A 63 9.63 0.67 -1.18
N LYS A 64 10.28 1.34 -0.24
CA LYS A 64 9.73 2.54 0.43
C LYS A 64 9.45 3.69 -0.54
N GLU A 65 10.34 3.92 -1.51
CA GLU A 65 10.16 4.96 -2.54
C GLU A 65 9.02 4.59 -3.48
N LYS A 66 8.94 3.33 -3.88
CA LYS A 66 7.87 2.82 -4.76
C LYS A 66 6.49 2.88 -4.10
N VAL A 67 6.38 2.54 -2.82
CA VAL A 67 5.13 2.70 -2.06
C VAL A 67 4.68 4.17 -2.05
N LYS A 68 5.60 5.11 -1.74
CA LYS A 68 5.27 6.54 -1.74
C LYS A 68 4.81 7.03 -3.11
N LYS A 69 5.49 6.60 -4.16
CA LYS A 69 5.15 6.94 -5.55
C LYS A 69 3.76 6.41 -5.91
N ALA A 70 3.49 5.13 -5.64
CA ALA A 70 2.19 4.51 -5.86
C ALA A 70 1.05 5.23 -5.12
N CYS A 71 1.23 5.58 -3.85
CA CYS A 71 0.23 6.35 -3.11
C CYS A 71 -0.05 7.71 -3.76
N LYS A 72 0.99 8.40 -4.24
CA LYS A 72 0.83 9.68 -4.93
C LYS A 72 0.07 9.54 -6.25
N GLU A 73 0.39 8.53 -7.04
CA GLU A 73 -0.31 8.24 -8.31
C GLU A 73 -1.80 7.94 -8.08
N VAL A 74 -2.13 7.13 -7.06
CA VAL A 74 -3.54 6.85 -6.71
C VAL A 74 -4.28 8.14 -6.29
N ILE A 75 -3.64 9.01 -5.50
CA ILE A 75 -4.23 10.30 -5.11
C ILE A 75 -4.47 11.18 -6.34
N GLU A 76 -3.50 11.25 -7.26
CA GLU A 76 -3.61 12.03 -8.50
C GLU A 76 -4.75 11.51 -9.40
N GLU A 77 -4.91 10.20 -9.51
CA GLU A 77 -6.02 9.57 -10.24
C GLU A 77 -7.38 9.96 -9.64
N ILE A 78 -7.55 9.82 -8.32
CA ILE A 78 -8.80 10.20 -7.62
C ILE A 78 -9.11 11.68 -7.84
N GLN A 79 -8.13 12.56 -7.68
CA GLN A 79 -8.30 14.00 -7.89
C GLN A 79 -8.62 14.35 -9.35
N SER A 80 -8.11 13.59 -10.32
CA SER A 80 -8.42 13.79 -11.74
C SER A 80 -9.86 13.42 -12.07
N ILE A 81 -10.40 12.38 -11.41
CA ILE A 81 -11.80 11.96 -11.54
C ILE A 81 -12.71 13.02 -10.95
N GLU A 82 -12.43 13.52 -9.74
CA GLU A 82 -13.23 14.58 -9.09
C GLU A 82 -13.30 15.88 -9.92
N LYS A 83 -12.24 16.22 -10.64
CA LYS A 83 -12.21 17.40 -11.53
C LYS A 83 -12.94 17.21 -12.85
N SER A 84 -13.15 15.95 -13.25
CA SER A 84 -13.79 15.58 -14.51
C SER A 84 -15.29 15.32 -14.34
N MET A 85 -15.78 15.31 -13.10
CA MET A 85 -17.19 15.25 -12.70
C MET A 85 -17.74 16.66 -12.47
#